data_AF-A0A962HYR8-F1
#
_entry.id   AF-A0A962HYR8-F1
#
_cell.length_a   1.000
_cell.length_b   1.000
_cell.length_c   1.000
_cell.angle_alpha   90.00
_cell.angle_beta   90.00
_cell.angle_gamma   90.00
#
_symmetry.space_group_name_H-M   'P 1'
#
loop_
_entity.id
_entity.type
_entity.pdbx_description
1 polymer ?
#
loop_
_entity_poly.entity_id
_entity_poly.type
_entity_poly.pdbx_seq_one_letter_code
_entity_poly.pdbx_strand_id
1 'polypeptide(L)'
;MIQTNAAVIERRYRAYRSRMDAALALGVRDAAVAVHNEAFDRLSGGAAAPSFSYPVPVRHPSGGLRSRLGFRRVSGVAAIVFNTDPGAYAVHSGISPNWGGEPPRPFLDDAVIAADPSSRVRARLIKAFA
;
A
#
# COMPACT_ATOMS: atom_id res chain seq x y z
N MET A 1 -15.55 -2.49 -47.64
CA MET A 1 -14.97 -1.64 -46.58
C MET A 1 -13.46 -1.79 -46.65
N ILE A 2 -12.71 -0.75 -47.03
CA ILE A 2 -11.25 -0.84 -47.21
C ILE A 2 -10.60 -0.72 -45.82
N GLN A 3 -9.97 -1.80 -45.36
CA GLN A 3 -9.20 -1.79 -44.12
C GLN A 3 -7.78 -1.30 -44.41
N THR A 4 -7.45 -0.10 -43.93
CA THR A 4 -6.10 0.46 -44.11
C THR A 4 -5.13 -0.12 -43.07
N ASN A 5 -3.84 -0.15 -43.41
CA ASN A 5 -2.79 -0.52 -42.44
C ASN A 5 -2.83 0.38 -41.19
N ALA A 6 -3.15 1.67 -41.36
CA ALA A 6 -3.34 2.62 -40.26
C ALA A 6 -4.44 2.17 -39.29
N ALA A 7 -5.60 1.73 -39.80
CA ALA A 7 -6.70 1.24 -38.97
C ALA A 7 -6.36 -0.07 -38.23
N VAL A 8 -5.52 -0.93 -38.83
CA VAL A 8 -5.03 -2.16 -38.19
C VAL A 8 -4.07 -1.81 -37.05
N ILE A 9 -3.13 -0.90 -37.29
CA ILE A 9 -2.15 -0.43 -36.32
C ILE A 9 -2.86 0.24 -35.14
N GLU A 10 -3.78 1.16 -35.41
CA GLU A 10 -4.57 1.84 -34.38
C GLU A 10 -5.29 0.84 -33.47
N ARG A 11 -5.95 -0.18 -34.06
CA ARG A 11 -6.65 -1.22 -33.28
C ARG A 11 -5.69 -1.99 -32.38
N ARG A 12 -4.49 -2.33 -32.88
CA ARG A 12 -3.45 -3.01 -32.09
C ARG A 12 -2.99 -2.14 -30.92
N TYR A 13 -2.74 -0.85 -31.14
CA TYR A 13 -2.35 0.09 -30.09
C TYR A 13 -3.45 0.29 -29.04
N ARG A 14 -4.72 0.40 -29.46
CA ARG A 14 -5.86 0.48 -28.53
C ARG A 14 -5.96 -0.77 -27.66
N ALA A 15 -5.83 -1.96 -28.26
CA ALA A 15 -5.83 -3.22 -27.52
C ALA A 15 -4.64 -3.33 -26.56
N TYR A 16 -3.44 -2.93 -27.00
CA TYR A 16 -2.23 -2.90 -26.17
C TYR A 16 -2.41 -1.98 -24.96
N ARG A 17 -2.86 -0.73 -25.20
CA ARG A 17 -3.13 0.24 -24.14
C ARG A 17 -4.16 -0.28 -23.15
N SER A 18 -5.28 -0.84 -23.62
CA SER A 18 -6.31 -1.38 -22.73
C SER A 18 -5.78 -2.52 -21.84
N ARG A 19 -4.90 -3.38 -22.35
CA ARG A 19 -4.25 -4.42 -21.55
C ARG A 19 -3.29 -3.83 -20.53
N MET A 20 -2.51 -2.83 -20.92
CA MET A 20 -1.58 -2.14 -20.03
C MET A 20 -2.32 -1.44 -18.88
N ASP A 21 -3.39 -0.70 -19.19
CA ASP A 21 -4.21 0.02 -18.21
C ASP A 21 -4.84 -0.96 -17.20
N ALA A 22 -5.34 -2.11 -17.68
CA ALA A 22 -5.89 -3.16 -16.81
C ALA A 22 -4.80 -3.80 -15.92
N ALA A 23 -3.63 -4.08 -16.48
CA ALA A 23 -2.50 -4.66 -15.75
C ALA A 23 -1.98 -3.71 -14.66
N LEU A 24 -1.86 -2.40 -14.96
CA LEU A 24 -1.51 -1.37 -13.99
C LEU A 24 -2.53 -1.29 -12.86
N ALA A 25 -3.83 -1.26 -13.19
CA ALA A 25 -4.89 -1.17 -12.18
C ALA A 25 -4.89 -2.36 -11.22
N LEU A 26 -4.58 -3.57 -11.72
CA LEU A 26 -4.42 -4.76 -10.88
C LEU A 26 -3.12 -4.73 -10.08
N GLY A 27 -2.01 -4.31 -10.70
CA GLY A 27 -0.71 -4.18 -10.04
C GLY A 27 -0.75 -3.22 -8.87
N VAL A 28 -1.36 -2.04 -9.05
CA VAL A 28 -1.52 -1.04 -7.99
C VAL A 28 -2.41 -1.55 -6.87
N ARG A 29 -3.48 -2.29 -7.18
CA ARG A 29 -4.33 -2.91 -6.16
C ARG A 29 -3.54 -3.93 -5.34
N ASP A 30 -2.81 -4.83 -5.99
CA ASP A 30 -2.02 -5.85 -5.31
C ASP A 30 -0.90 -5.24 -4.46
N ALA A 31 -0.25 -4.20 -4.97
CA ALA A 31 0.75 -3.43 -4.25
C ALA A 31 0.15 -2.81 -2.98
N ALA A 32 -1.01 -2.15 -3.08
CA ALA A 32 -1.67 -1.54 -1.92
C ALA A 32 -2.10 -2.60 -0.88
N VAL A 33 -2.61 -3.75 -1.32
CA VAL A 33 -2.95 -4.87 -0.42
C VAL A 33 -1.71 -5.41 0.27
N ALA A 34 -0.60 -5.55 -0.44
CA ALA A 34 0.65 -6.02 0.15
C ALA A 34 1.17 -5.06 1.22
N VAL A 35 1.24 -3.75 0.91
CA VAL A 35 1.63 -2.71 1.86
C VAL A 35 0.68 -2.70 3.07
N HIS A 36 -0.62 -2.82 2.84
CA HIS A 36 -1.60 -2.92 3.92
C HIS A 36 -1.32 -4.10 4.84
N ASN A 37 -1.07 -5.30 4.29
CA ASN A 37 -0.80 -6.49 5.10
C ASN A 37 0.52 -6.34 5.88
N GLU A 38 1.57 -5.85 5.24
CA GLU A 38 2.84 -5.57 5.91
C GLU A 38 2.67 -4.55 7.05
N ALA A 39 1.87 -3.50 6.85
CA ALA A 39 1.53 -2.53 7.89
C ALA A 39 0.68 -3.16 9.00
N PHE A 40 -0.26 -4.04 8.67
CA PHE A 40 -1.11 -4.73 9.63
C PHE A 40 -0.32 -5.64 10.54
N ASP A 41 0.66 -6.37 10.00
CA ASP A 41 1.56 -7.24 10.76
C ASP A 41 2.48 -6.43 11.68
N ARG A 42 2.89 -5.25 11.24
CA ARG A 42 3.66 -4.29 12.06
C ARG A 42 2.84 -3.69 13.20
N LEU A 43 1.51 -3.77 13.15
CA LEU A 43 0.60 -3.32 14.19
C LEU A 43 0.08 -4.49 15.06
N SER A 44 0.84 -5.58 15.15
CA SER A 44 0.46 -6.80 15.89
C SER A 44 1.15 -6.97 17.25
N GLY A 45 1.86 -5.94 17.75
CA GLY A 45 2.65 -6.04 18.97
C GLY A 45 1.78 -6.30 20.20
N GLY A 46 2.31 -7.13 21.12
CA GLY A 46 1.61 -7.45 22.36
C GLY A 46 1.34 -6.22 23.22
N ALA A 47 0.19 -6.17 23.90
CA ALA A 47 -0.21 -5.01 24.71
C ALA A 47 0.77 -4.69 25.86
N ALA A 48 1.44 -5.73 26.38
CA ALA A 48 2.47 -5.62 27.43
C ALA A 48 3.87 -5.27 26.90
N ALA A 49 4.05 -5.21 25.57
CA ALA A 49 5.35 -4.91 25.00
C ALA A 49 5.76 -3.45 25.24
N PRO A 50 7.08 -3.17 25.34
CA PRO A 50 7.58 -1.81 25.48
C PRO A 50 7.02 -0.89 24.40
N SER A 51 6.80 0.36 24.76
CA SER A 51 6.18 1.39 23.93
C SER A 51 6.76 1.51 22.52
N PHE A 52 8.06 1.22 22.41
CA PHE A 52 8.91 1.35 21.24
C PHE A 52 9.31 0.01 20.58
N SER A 53 8.69 -1.10 20.99
CA SER A 53 8.96 -2.41 20.39
C SER A 53 8.40 -2.51 18.98
N TYR A 54 8.95 -3.44 18.21
CA TYR A 54 8.40 -3.82 16.91
C TYR A 54 8.07 -5.32 16.92
N PRO A 55 6.89 -5.75 16.46
CA PRO A 55 5.74 -4.94 16.01
C PRO A 55 5.21 -3.95 17.08
N VAL A 56 4.57 -2.87 16.62
CA VAL A 56 4.04 -1.77 17.43
C VAL A 56 2.98 -2.32 18.41
N PRO A 57 3.11 -2.07 19.73
CA PRO A 57 2.17 -2.56 20.73
C PRO A 57 0.73 -2.07 20.51
N VAL A 58 -0.24 -2.97 20.61
CA VAL A 58 -1.66 -2.61 20.60
C VAL A 58 -2.16 -2.41 22.03
N ARG A 59 -2.27 -1.16 22.48
CA ARG A 59 -2.69 -0.85 23.87
C ARG A 59 -4.17 -0.49 24.05
N HIS A 60 -4.88 -0.19 22.96
CA HIS A 60 -6.29 0.19 23.04
C HIS A 60 -7.22 -0.99 22.75
N PRO A 61 -8.09 -1.39 23.71
CA PRO A 61 -9.06 -2.46 23.50
C PRO A 61 -10.16 -2.11 22.49
N SER A 62 -10.36 -0.83 22.15
CA SER A 62 -11.35 -0.34 21.18
C SER A 62 -10.90 -0.40 19.71
N GLY A 63 -9.88 -1.21 19.38
CA GLY A 63 -9.43 -1.47 18.01
C GLY A 63 -8.17 -0.73 17.56
N GLY A 64 -7.82 0.41 18.16
CA GLY A 64 -6.54 1.13 17.95
C GLY A 64 -6.05 1.30 16.50
N LEU A 65 -4.73 1.43 16.36
CA LEU A 65 -4.03 1.58 15.08
C LEU A 65 -4.41 0.49 14.08
N ARG A 66 -4.52 -0.77 14.52
CA ARG A 66 -4.75 -1.92 13.64
C ARG A 66 -6.15 -1.89 13.00
N SER A 67 -7.18 -1.58 13.78
CA SER A 67 -8.57 -1.50 13.26
C SER A 67 -8.83 -0.31 12.34
N ARG A 68 -7.97 0.73 12.43
CA ARG A 68 -8.07 1.98 11.67
C ARG A 68 -7.11 2.03 10.48
N LEU A 69 -6.37 0.94 10.25
CA LEU A 69 -5.59 0.74 9.05
C LEU A 69 -6.54 0.43 7.89
N GLY A 70 -6.29 1.07 6.74
CA GLY A 70 -7.05 0.80 5.53
C GLY A 70 -6.26 1.17 4.29
N PHE A 71 -6.83 0.82 3.14
CA PHE A 71 -6.32 1.28 1.87
C PHE A 71 -7.49 1.65 0.95
N ARG A 72 -7.22 2.56 0.02
CA ARG A 72 -8.20 3.00 -0.98
C ARG A 72 -7.51 3.20 -2.31
N ARG A 73 -8.10 2.66 -3.37
CA ARG A 73 -7.67 2.97 -4.74
C ARG A 73 -8.16 4.36 -5.12
N VAL A 74 -7.24 5.22 -5.56
CA VAL A 74 -7.54 6.59 -6.01
C VAL A 74 -7.82 6.58 -7.52
N SER A 75 -7.05 5.81 -8.28
CA SER A 75 -7.20 5.67 -9.73
C SER A 75 -6.62 4.32 -10.20
N GLY A 76 -6.63 4.06 -11.51
CA GLY A 76 -5.96 2.89 -12.09
C GLY A 76 -4.43 2.87 -11.90
N VAL A 77 -3.84 4.00 -11.49
CA VAL A 77 -2.38 4.14 -11.34
C VAL A 77 -1.98 4.58 -9.93
N ALA A 78 -2.94 4.77 -9.02
CA ALA A 78 -2.67 5.25 -7.67
C ALA A 78 -3.59 4.60 -6.63
N ALA A 79 -3.01 4.27 -5.49
CA ALA A 79 -3.71 3.85 -4.29
C ALA A 79 -3.01 4.43 -3.07
N ILE A 80 -3.77 4.62 -1.99
CA ILE A 80 -3.28 5.11 -0.72
C ILE A 80 -3.46 4.02 0.33
N VAL A 81 -2.46 3.82 1.18
CA VAL A 81 -2.56 3.07 2.44
C VAL A 81 -2.47 4.09 3.55
N PHE A 82 -3.38 4.01 4.51
CA PHE A 82 -3.53 5.04 5.54
C PHE A 82 -3.93 4.43 6.87
N ASN A 83 -3.71 5.18 7.93
CA ASN A 83 -4.20 4.89 9.27
C ASN A 83 -4.96 6.13 9.79
N THR A 84 -6.23 5.97 10.15
CA THR A 84 -7.05 7.09 10.63
C THR A 84 -7.00 7.29 12.14
N ASP A 85 -6.21 6.48 12.85
CA ASP A 85 -6.03 6.63 14.29
C ASP A 85 -5.30 7.94 14.63
N PRO A 86 -5.80 8.76 15.58
CA PRO A 86 -5.12 9.98 16.01
C PRO A 86 -3.70 9.74 16.52
N GLY A 87 -3.41 8.56 17.08
CA GLY A 87 -2.09 8.14 17.53
C GLY A 87 -1.15 7.71 16.41
N ALA A 88 -1.62 7.52 15.17
CA ALA A 88 -0.76 7.10 14.06
C ALA A 88 0.34 8.13 13.78
N TYR A 89 0.00 9.42 13.82
CA TYR A 89 0.98 10.50 13.65
C TYR A 89 2.04 10.47 14.75
N ALA A 90 1.65 10.25 16.00
CA ALA A 90 2.57 10.18 17.13
C ALA A 90 3.57 9.03 16.97
N VAL A 91 3.11 7.86 16.55
CA VAL A 91 3.97 6.70 16.29
C VAL A 91 4.91 6.95 15.10
N HIS A 92 4.41 7.56 14.02
CA HIS A 92 5.21 7.88 12.84
C HIS A 92 6.26 8.97 13.07
N SER A 93 5.95 9.98 13.90
CA SER A 93 6.80 11.15 14.12
C SER A 93 7.69 11.04 15.36
N GLY A 94 7.39 10.12 16.29
CA GLY A 94 7.98 10.12 17.62
C GLY A 94 7.54 11.30 18.49
N ILE A 95 6.59 12.11 18.02
CA ILE A 95 6.10 13.30 18.71
C ILE A 95 4.77 12.96 19.37
N SER A 96 4.80 12.73 20.69
CA SER A 96 3.57 12.65 21.48
C SER A 96 3.72 13.30 22.84
N PRO A 97 2.70 14.05 23.31
CA PRO A 97 2.68 14.57 24.67
C PRO A 97 2.68 13.46 25.74
N ASN A 98 2.25 12.24 25.40
CA ASN A 98 2.23 11.08 26.31
C ASN A 98 3.42 10.11 26.09
N TRP A 99 4.27 10.35 25.09
CA TRP A 99 5.34 9.43 24.64
C TRP A 99 6.60 10.24 24.30
N GLY A 100 7.00 11.10 25.23
CA GLY A 100 8.05 12.10 25.02
C GLY A 100 9.35 11.50 24.48
N GLY A 101 9.79 12.00 23.32
CA GLY A 101 11.15 11.81 22.80
C GLY A 101 11.52 10.40 22.33
N GLU A 102 10.55 9.49 22.19
CA GLU A 102 10.85 8.14 21.70
C GLU A 102 11.18 8.13 20.19
N PRO A 103 12.02 7.19 19.72
CA PRO A 103 12.40 7.14 18.32
C PRO A 103 11.18 6.86 17.43
N PRO A 104 11.06 7.53 16.26
CA PRO A 104 9.99 7.28 15.30
C PRO A 104 9.86 5.79 14.93
N ARG A 105 8.62 5.35 14.74
CA ARG A 105 8.27 4.00 14.24
C ARG A 105 7.36 4.15 13.03
N PRO A 106 7.92 4.46 11.85
CA PRO A 106 7.15 4.77 10.67
C PRO A 106 6.61 3.50 9.99
N PHE A 107 5.66 2.81 10.65
CA PHE A 107 5.20 1.48 10.24
C PHE A 107 4.64 1.42 8.81
N LEU A 108 4.04 2.50 8.29
CA LEU A 108 3.62 2.57 6.88
C LEU A 108 4.82 2.66 5.92
N ASP A 109 5.87 3.41 6.27
CA ASP A 109 7.06 3.54 5.44
C ASP A 109 7.86 2.22 5.42
N ASP A 110 7.99 1.59 6.59
CA ASP A 110 8.59 0.25 6.71
C ASP A 110 7.79 -0.80 5.92
N ALA A 111 6.46 -0.69 5.90
CA ALA A 111 5.60 -1.57 5.14
C ALA A 111 5.77 -1.38 3.63
N VAL A 112 5.96 -0.14 3.16
CA VAL A 112 6.27 0.15 1.76
C VAL A 112 7.60 -0.47 1.35
N ILE A 113 8.63 -0.32 2.18
CA ILE A 113 9.95 -0.91 1.92
C ILE A 113 9.86 -2.44 1.84
N ALA A 114 9.19 -3.08 2.79
CA ALA A 114 9.10 -4.54 2.82
C ALA A 114 8.19 -5.15 1.75
N ALA A 115 7.06 -4.49 1.44
CA ALA A 115 6.11 -5.01 0.45
C ALA A 115 6.64 -4.94 -0.98
N ASP A 116 7.64 -4.08 -1.23
CA ASP A 116 8.18 -3.72 -2.54
C ASP A 116 7.08 -3.59 -3.61
N PRO A 117 6.28 -2.52 -3.56
CA PRO A 117 5.14 -2.35 -4.46
C PRO A 117 5.57 -2.33 -5.95
N SER A 118 6.82 -1.93 -6.22
CA SER A 118 7.37 -1.84 -7.57
C SER A 118 7.45 -3.20 -8.25
N SER A 119 7.92 -4.24 -7.54
CA SER A 119 8.00 -5.59 -8.09
C SER A 119 6.62 -6.18 -8.35
N ARG A 120 5.64 -5.88 -7.51
CA ARG A 120 4.25 -6.36 -7.69
C ARG A 120 3.59 -5.76 -8.93
N VAL A 121 3.76 -4.45 -9.15
CA VAL A 121 3.28 -3.79 -10.38
C VAL A 121 4.00 -4.37 -11.60
N ARG A 122 5.33 -4.53 -11.53
CA ARG A 122 6.14 -5.11 -12.61
C ARG A 122 5.69 -6.54 -12.96
N ALA A 123 5.42 -7.38 -11.96
CA ALA A 123 4.96 -8.75 -12.17
C ALA A 123 3.62 -8.79 -12.93
N ARG A 124 2.68 -7.88 -12.62
CA ARG A 124 1.40 -7.78 -13.35
C ARG A 124 1.58 -7.30 -14.78
N LEU A 125 2.46 -6.33 -15.01
CA LEU A 125 2.80 -5.87 -16.35
C LEU A 125 3.41 -6.99 -17.19
N ILE A 126 4.41 -7.71 -16.65
CA ILE A 126 5.03 -8.85 -17.36
C ILE A 126 3.98 -9.90 -17.71
N LYS A 127 3.13 -10.29 -16.75
CA LYS A 127 2.07 -11.29 -16.98
C LYS A 127 1.06 -10.88 -18.06
N ALA A 128 0.85 -9.59 -18.30
CA ALA A 128 -0.08 -9.12 -19.33
C ALA A 128 0.47 -9.22 -20.76
N PHE A 129 1.79 -9.42 -20.91
CA PHE A 129 2.50 -9.46 -22.18
C PHE A 129 3.38 -10.71 -22.38
N ALA A 130 3.31 -11.66 -21.44
CA ALA A 130 3.86 -13.01 -21.58
C ALA A 130 2.84 -13.93 -22.26
#